data_AF-F2L1Z8-F1
#
_entry.id   AF-F2L1Z8-F1
#
_cell.length_a   1.000
_cell.length_b   1.000
_cell.length_c   1.000
_cell.angle_alpha   90.00
_cell.angle_beta   90.00
_cell.angle_gamma   90.00
#
_symmetry.space_group_name_H-M   'P 1'
#
loop_
_entity.id
_entity.type
_entity.pdbx_description
1 polymer ?
#
loop_
_entity_poly.entity_id
_entity_poly.type
_entity_poly.pdbx_seq_one_letter_code
_entity_poly.pdbx_strand_id
1 'polypeptide(L)' 'MDLRALAKLVSLKAGDSADLDEVLRQYGISLDFGEKVELARMLAGDFSIVYDIVSDKFILIKARRAEQG' A
#
# COMPACT_ATOMS: atom_id res chain seq x y z
N MET A 1 -0.83 -0.64 -16.35
CA MET A 1 -0.70 0.59 -15.54
C MET A 1 0.74 0.68 -15.00
N ASP A 2 1.29 1.87 -14.70
CA ASP A 2 2.64 1.94 -14.12
C ASP A 2 2.61 1.74 -12.59
N LEU A 3 2.91 0.53 -12.14
CA LEU A 3 2.87 0.15 -10.72
C LEU A 3 3.95 0.88 -9.88
N ARG A 4 5.05 1.35 -10.49
CA ARG A 4 6.09 2.10 -9.78
C ARG A 4 5.63 3.49 -9.40
N ALA A 5 4.93 4.17 -10.32
CA ALA A 5 4.31 5.45 -10.05
C ALA A 5 3.24 5.32 -8.96
N LEU A 6 2.46 4.24 -8.98
CA LEU A 6 1.50 3.92 -7.93
C LEU A 6 2.14 3.67 -6.57
N ALA A 7 3.23 2.89 -6.52
CA ALA A 7 3.95 2.65 -5.26
C ALA A 7 4.42 3.96 -4.64
N LYS A 8 4.98 4.87 -5.45
CA LYS A 8 5.37 6.21 -4.98
C LYS A 8 4.18 7.02 -4.48
N LEU A 9 3.06 7.01 -5.20
CA LEU A 9 1.84 7.70 -4.81
C LEU A 9 1.35 7.19 -3.44
N VAL A 10 1.27 5.87 -3.28
CA VAL A 10 0.85 5.24 -2.03
C VAL A 10 1.82 5.56 -0.90
N SER A 11 3.14 5.46 -1.09
CA SER A 11 4.12 5.82 -0.06
C SER A 11 4.03 7.28 0.39
N LEU A 12 3.63 8.19 -0.51
CA LEU A 12 3.47 9.62 -0.20
C LEU A 12 2.13 9.96 0.47
N LYS A 13 1.09 9.15 0.24
CA LYS A 13 -0.29 9.48 0.62
C LYS A 13 -0.85 8.61 1.74
N ALA A 14 -0.33 7.41 1.92
CA ALA A 14 -0.70 6.55 3.02
C ALA A 14 -0.24 7.16 4.35
N GLY A 15 -1.17 7.19 5.32
CA GLY A 15 -0.88 7.53 6.71
C GLY A 15 -0.09 6.43 7.42
N ASP A 16 -0.01 6.49 8.75
CA ASP A 16 0.66 5.45 9.55
C ASP A 16 0.01 4.06 9.41
N SER A 17 -1.31 4.04 9.22
CA SER A 17 -2.09 2.85 8.88
C SER A 17 -3.13 3.24 7.83
N ALA A 18 -3.19 2.50 6.72
CA ALA A 18 -4.10 2.80 5.62
C ALA A 18 -4.56 1.54 4.88
N ASP A 19 -5.81 1.55 4.40
CA ASP A 19 -6.33 0.57 3.45
C ASP A 19 -5.83 0.93 2.03
N LEU A 20 -5.11 0.03 1.37
CA LEU A 20 -4.57 0.23 0.03
C LEU A 20 -5.66 0.56 -0.98
N ASP A 21 -6.80 -0.14 -0.92
CA ASP A 21 -7.92 0.08 -1.84
C ASP A 21 -8.53 1.46 -1.62
N GLU A 22 -8.62 1.91 -0.38
CA GLU A 22 -9.12 3.25 -0.07
C GLU A 22 -8.19 4.34 -0.61
N VAL A 23 -6.87 4.18 -0.40
CA VAL A 23 -5.87 5.10 -0.94
C VAL A 23 -5.97 5.18 -2.46
N LEU A 24 -6.06 4.05 -3.16
CA LEU A 24 -6.17 4.01 -4.62
C LEU A 24 -7.50 4.60 -5.13
N ARG A 25 -8.61 4.31 -4.44
CA ARG A 25 -9.94 4.82 -4.79
C ARG A 25 -10.04 6.34 -4.74
N GLN A 26 -9.31 7.00 -3.84
CA GLN A 26 -9.25 8.48 -3.78
C GLN A 26 -8.70 9.10 -5.07
N TYR A 27 -7.95 8.33 -5.87
CA TYR A 27 -7.39 8.74 -7.15
C TYR A 27 -8.11 8.13 -8.35
N GLY A 28 -9.26 7.47 -8.14
CA GLY A 28 -10.01 6.80 -9.20
C GLY A 28 -9.30 5.56 -9.76
N ILE A 29 -8.40 4.96 -8.97
CA ILE A 29 -7.61 3.79 -9.38
C ILE A 29 -8.23 2.54 -8.78
N SER A 30 -8.47 1.55 -9.63
CA SER A 30 -8.89 0.21 -9.23
C SER A 30 -7.91 -0.78 -9.82
N LEU A 31 -7.41 -1.69 -8.98
CA LEU A 31 -6.46 -2.73 -9.36
C LEU A 31 -7.11 -4.09 -9.14
N ASP A 32 -6.74 -5.07 -9.97
CA ASP A 32 -7.06 -6.46 -9.69
C ASP A 32 -6.18 -7.02 -8.55
N PHE A 33 -6.52 -8.21 -8.06
CA PHE A 33 -5.79 -8.83 -6.95
C PHE A 33 -4.30 -9.05 -7.26
N GLY A 34 -3.95 -9.46 -8.48
CA GLY A 34 -2.56 -9.67 -8.88
C GLY A 34 -1.76 -8.37 -8.89
N GLU A 35 -2.35 -7.30 -9.43
CA GLU A 35 -1.79 -5.96 -9.40
C GLU A 35 -1.62 -5.42 -7.98
N LYS A 36 -2.59 -5.66 -7.09
CA LYS A 36 -2.49 -5.31 -5.65
C LYS A 36 -1.34 -6.04 -4.97
N VAL A 37 -1.16 -7.33 -5.26
CA VAL A 37 -0.05 -8.13 -4.71
C VAL A 37 1.29 -7.60 -5.22
N GLU A 38 1.42 -7.29 -6.50
CA GLU A 38 2.65 -6.71 -7.04
C GLU A 38 2.95 -5.34 -6.42
N LEU A 39 1.94 -4.47 -6.32
CA LEU A 39 2.07 -3.16 -5.68
C LEU A 39 2.46 -3.29 -4.20
N ALA A 40 1.83 -4.20 -3.47
CA ALA A 40 2.18 -4.51 -2.10
C ALA A 40 3.64 -4.95 -1.98
N ARG A 41 4.12 -5.85 -2.84
CA ARG A 41 5.53 -6.27 -2.84
C ARG A 41 6.50 -5.10 -3.05
N MET A 42 6.12 -4.11 -3.85
CA MET A 42 6.93 -2.89 -4.04
C MET A 42 6.95 -1.99 -2.79
N LEU A 43 5.85 -1.95 -2.04
CA LEU A 43 5.69 -1.14 -0.84
C LEU A 43 6.31 -1.76 0.42
N ALA A 44 6.68 -3.04 0.38
CA ALA A 44 7.23 -3.78 1.52
C ALA A 44 8.52 -3.18 2.12
N GLY A 45 9.21 -2.29 1.40
CA GLY A 45 10.36 -1.54 1.92
C GLY A 45 9.99 -0.38 2.86
N ASP A 46 8.80 0.20 2.69
CA ASP A 46 8.31 1.35 3.46
C ASP A 46 7.17 0.97 4.44
N PHE A 47 6.48 -0.14 4.17
CA PHE A 47 5.31 -0.59 4.92
C PHE A 47 5.40 -2.09 5.27
N SER A 48 4.94 -2.43 6.47
CA SER A 48 4.44 -3.78 6.75
C SER A 48 3.05 -3.92 6.14
N ILE A 49 2.80 -5.04 5.46
CA ILE A 49 1.57 -5.24 4.70
C ILE A 49 0.84 -6.46 5.26
N VAL A 50 -0.42 -6.28 5.60
CA VAL A 50 -1.31 -7.34 6.09
C VAL A 50 -2.45 -7.49 5.10
N TYR A 51 -2.64 -8.70 4.59
CA TYR A 51 -3.83 -9.04 3.81
C TYR A 51 -4.89 -9.62 4.75
N ASP A 52 -5.99 -8.91 4.95
CA ASP A 52 -7.16 -9.38 5.67
C ASP A 52 -8.06 -10.16 4.71
N ILE A 53 -8.04 -11.50 4.85
CA ILE A 53 -8.82 -12.42 4.02
C ILE A 53 -10.33 -12.32 4.25
N VAL A 54 -10.77 -11.85 5.42
CA VAL A 54 -12.19 -11.78 5.78
C VAL A 54 -12.81 -10.54 5.11
N SER A 55 -12.06 -9.44 5.12
CA SER A 55 -12.50 -8.17 4.55
C SER A 55 -12.07 -7.97 3.09
N ASP A 56 -11.22 -8.85 2.55
CA ASP A 56 -10.57 -8.73 1.23
C ASP A 56 -9.80 -7.40 1.06
N LYS A 57 -8.94 -7.09 2.04
CA LYS A 57 -8.24 -5.79 2.13
C LYS A 57 -6.75 -5.93 2.35
N PHE A 58 -5.98 -5.05 1.72
CA PHE A 58 -4.57 -4.86 2.00
C PHE A 58 -4.38 -3.68 2.94
N ILE A 59 -3.98 -3.96 4.17
CA ILE A 59 -3.70 -2.96 5.19
C ILE A 59 -2.20 -2.66 5.17
N LEU A 60 -1.87 -1.40 4.95
CA LEU A 60 -0.52 -0.86 4.98
C LEU A 60 -0.26 -0.28 6.37
N ILE A 61 0.82 -0.71 7.00
CA ILE A 61 1.29 -0.20 8.29
C ILE A 61 2.68 0.36 8.07
N LYS A 62 2.85 1.67 8.21
CA LYS A 62 4.12 2.33 7.93
C LYS A 62 5.20 1.76 8.84
N ALA A 63 6.28 1.25 8.25
CA ALA A 63 7.41 0.79 9.05
C ALA A 63 7.96 2.03 9.75
N ARG A 64 7.89 2.09 11.09
CA ARG A 64 8.61 3.13 11.82
C ARG A 64 10.07 2.96 11.42
N ARG A 65 10.59 3.92 10.64
CA ARG A 65 12.02 4.09 10.47
C ARG A 65 12.52 4.31 11.89
N ALA A 66 13.15 3.28 12.46
CA ALA A 66 13.85 3.44 13.71
C ALA A 66 14.81 4.61 13.47
N GLU A 67 14.51 5.75 14.08
CA GLU A 67 15.42 6.86 14.15
C GLU A 67 16.62 6.31 14.93
N GLN A 68 17.62 5.83 14.19
CA GLN A 68 18.93 5.55 14.74
C GLN A 68 19.53 6.93 15.04
N GLY A 69 19.18 7.44 16.23
CA GLY A 69 19.88 8.54 16.89
C GLY A 69 21.15 8.04 17.56
#